data_AF-A0A813KLC4-F1
#
_entry.id   AF-A0A813KLC4-F1
#
_cell.length_a   1.000
_cell.length_b   1.000
_cell.length_c   1.000
_cell.angle_alpha   90.00
_cell.angle_beta   90.00
_cell.angle_gamma   90.00
#
_symmetry.space_group_name_H-M   'P 1'
#
loop_
_entity.id
_entity.type
_entity.pdbx_description
1 polymer ?
#
loop_
_entity_poly.entity_id
_entity_poly.type
_entity_poly.pdbx_seq_one_letter_code
_entity_poly.pdbx_strand_id
1 'polypeptide(L)'
;MDELLLVAWGSASSGLDPDLFRAIQDEVVSQLEDFEVGACPPLARDQFVQSALGVVWACNYAGLLDQGLLESARRVMKRIGVALDLLYSTAVPGVFSCHGLRVLGASGAPSAAEVDLKPEVVLDLPDRLVVMKPPHWEVHGQSTEFLQLLTFLQATLGGSRRLPILQDAQCDFGFLHRLDVPSSGLVLAAKTYEAYYESELQLRAGKIVRDYVVLCHGWVPLALEEINARVHWRPLMGDLPSSSGGPGKASRTKLKVLAYASYQSLALSLVAVRILTGRRHQIRSHFAHVGHPTACDGTYTASATFQSDLPWCTRNFLHRYRLAFKDSVGSVHAVVAAVPPDLASALLKLRAKDAESGSTVQLWNSGLGTRDWTDYGTLGGEKQTAKLRCRRCA
;
A
#
# COMPACT_ATOMS: atom_id res chain seq x y z
N MET A 1 27.58 2.06 -3.08
CA MET A 1 26.14 1.76 -2.90
C MET A 1 25.35 1.67 -4.21
N ASP A 2 25.32 2.69 -5.09
CA ASP A 2 24.44 2.70 -6.29
C ASP A 2 24.72 1.60 -7.31
N GLU A 3 25.98 1.23 -7.51
CA GLU A 3 26.35 0.11 -8.38
C GLU A 3 25.82 -1.22 -7.83
N LEU A 4 25.92 -1.44 -6.51
CA LEU A 4 25.37 -2.63 -5.84
C LEU A 4 23.86 -2.72 -5.99
N LEU A 5 23.16 -1.58 -5.92
CA LEU A 5 21.74 -1.50 -6.20
C LEU A 5 21.43 -1.94 -7.63
N LEU A 6 22.18 -1.43 -8.62
CA LEU A 6 21.97 -1.74 -10.03
C LEU A 6 22.17 -3.22 -10.30
N VAL A 7 23.23 -3.82 -9.74
CA VAL A 7 23.52 -5.26 -9.86
C VAL A 7 22.42 -6.07 -9.16
N ALA A 8 22.05 -5.74 -7.93
CA ALA A 8 20.99 -6.45 -7.20
C ALA A 8 19.65 -6.42 -7.93
N TRP A 9 19.30 -5.27 -8.54
CA TRP A 9 18.10 -5.13 -9.36
C TRP A 9 18.15 -5.96 -10.64
N GLY A 10 19.29 -5.93 -11.35
CA GLY A 10 19.52 -6.73 -12.55
C GLY A 10 19.32 -8.22 -12.26
N SER A 11 20.01 -8.73 -11.23
CA SER A 11 19.98 -10.14 -10.85
C SER A 11 18.61 -10.58 -10.33
N ALA A 12 17.94 -9.77 -9.51
CA ALA A 12 16.59 -10.07 -9.01
C ALA A 12 15.55 -10.27 -10.13
N SER A 13 15.83 -9.77 -11.34
CA SER A 13 14.92 -9.82 -12.49
C SER A 13 15.30 -10.82 -13.60
N SER A 14 16.52 -11.37 -13.59
CA SER A 14 17.08 -12.14 -14.71
C SER A 14 17.57 -13.55 -14.35
N GLY A 15 17.70 -13.88 -13.07
CA GLY A 15 18.12 -15.20 -12.59
C GLY A 15 18.83 -15.10 -11.23
N LEU A 16 18.60 -16.07 -10.35
CA LEU A 16 19.12 -16.03 -8.97
C LEU A 16 20.50 -16.68 -8.90
N ASP A 17 21.53 -15.87 -8.60
CA ASP A 17 22.82 -16.35 -8.08
C ASP A 17 22.88 -16.03 -6.57
N PRO A 18 22.64 -17.02 -5.69
CA PRO A 18 22.64 -16.80 -4.24
C PRO A 18 23.97 -16.28 -3.69
N ASP A 19 25.11 -16.66 -4.28
CA ASP A 19 26.43 -16.26 -3.81
C ASP A 19 26.71 -14.79 -4.15
N LEU A 20 26.28 -14.35 -5.34
CA LEU A 20 26.30 -12.93 -5.70
C LEU A 20 25.45 -12.09 -4.73
N PHE A 21 24.23 -12.54 -4.40
CA PHE A 21 23.38 -11.85 -3.44
C PHE A 21 23.98 -11.80 -2.05
N ARG A 22 24.73 -12.84 -1.62
CA ARG A 22 25.44 -12.81 -0.35
C ARG A 22 26.55 -11.76 -0.36
N ALA A 23 27.41 -11.76 -1.38
CA ALA A 23 28.50 -10.79 -1.51
C ALA A 23 27.99 -9.33 -1.56
N ILE A 24 26.89 -9.08 -2.27
CA ILE A 24 26.25 -7.76 -2.30
C ILE A 24 25.79 -7.35 -0.90
N GLN A 25 25.14 -8.25 -0.16
CA GLN A 25 24.64 -7.94 1.17
C GLN A 25 25.77 -7.67 2.18
N ASP A 26 26.86 -8.45 2.13
CA ASP A 26 28.03 -8.27 2.98
C ASP A 26 28.70 -6.90 2.74
N GLU A 27 28.87 -6.52 1.48
CA GLU A 27 29.42 -5.21 1.11
C GLU A 27 28.52 -4.06 1.56
N VAL A 28 27.20 -4.20 1.41
CA VAL A 28 26.24 -3.19 1.90
C VAL A 28 26.26 -3.09 3.43
N VAL A 29 26.42 -4.20 4.15
CA VAL A 29 26.59 -4.19 5.60
C VAL A 29 27.84 -3.40 5.99
N SER A 30 28.97 -3.62 5.32
CA SER A 30 30.20 -2.84 5.56
C SER A 30 29.95 -1.33 5.35
N GLN A 31 29.35 -0.94 4.21
CA GLN A 31 29.05 0.47 3.93
C GLN A 31 28.04 1.10 4.91
N LEU A 32 27.14 0.31 5.49
CA LEU A 32 26.21 0.75 6.54
C LEU A 32 26.92 0.99 7.87
N GLU A 33 27.90 0.16 8.22
CA GLU A 33 28.67 0.30 9.46
C GLU A 33 29.58 1.53 9.44
N ASP A 34 30.13 1.87 8.27
CA ASP A 34 30.97 3.06 8.06
C ASP A 34 30.17 4.36 7.92
N PHE A 35 28.82 4.30 7.87
CA PHE A 35 27.99 5.48 7.61
C PHE A 35 27.89 6.42 8.84
N GLU A 36 28.46 7.62 8.70
CA GLU A 36 28.38 8.68 9.70
C GLU A 36 27.26 9.69 9.41
N VAL A 37 26.18 9.62 10.20
CA VAL A 37 24.99 10.48 10.03
C VAL A 37 25.31 11.98 10.14
N GLY A 38 26.19 12.37 11.07
CA GLY A 38 26.46 13.78 11.39
C GLY A 38 27.31 14.55 10.37
N ALA A 39 28.11 13.84 9.58
CA ALA A 39 29.03 14.42 8.59
C ALA A 39 28.44 14.45 7.16
N CYS A 40 27.30 13.79 6.94
CA CYS A 40 26.74 13.57 5.61
C CYS A 40 25.75 14.68 5.21
N PRO A 41 25.96 15.38 4.07
CA PRO A 41 24.99 16.33 3.55
C PRO A 41 23.62 15.69 3.29
N PRO A 42 22.50 16.43 3.43
CA PRO A 42 21.15 15.87 3.28
C PRO A 42 20.92 15.07 2.00
N LEU A 43 21.32 15.62 0.84
CA LEU A 43 21.15 14.96 -0.46
C LEU A 43 21.90 13.62 -0.54
N ALA A 44 23.15 13.59 -0.03
CA ALA A 44 23.98 12.39 -0.04
C ALA A 44 23.42 11.32 0.90
N ARG A 45 22.92 11.73 2.07
CA ARG A 45 22.22 10.83 3.01
C ARG A 45 20.98 10.23 2.36
N ASP A 46 20.16 11.04 1.71
CA ASP A 46 18.92 10.59 1.09
C ASP A 46 19.21 9.59 -0.04
N GLN A 47 20.22 9.86 -0.88
CA GLN A 47 20.69 8.92 -1.91
C GLN A 47 21.19 7.61 -1.31
N PHE A 48 22.03 7.68 -0.28
CA PHE A 48 22.53 6.51 0.43
C PHE A 48 21.39 5.65 0.99
N VAL A 49 20.42 6.27 1.67
CA VAL A 49 19.25 5.59 2.22
C VAL A 49 18.44 4.91 1.12
N GLN A 50 18.14 5.60 0.03
CA GLN A 50 17.36 5.02 -1.07
C GLN A 50 18.07 3.83 -1.70
N SER A 51 19.39 3.88 -1.84
CA SER A 51 20.17 2.78 -2.41
C SER A 51 20.26 1.58 -1.46
N ALA A 52 20.48 1.80 -0.16
CA ALA A 52 20.46 0.72 0.84
C ALA A 52 19.07 0.04 0.92
N LEU A 53 17.99 0.84 1.00
CA LEU A 53 16.62 0.34 0.98
C LEU A 53 16.26 -0.37 -0.34
N GLY A 54 16.85 0.07 -1.45
CA GLY A 54 16.72 -0.56 -2.75
C GLY A 54 17.36 -1.94 -2.82
N VAL A 55 18.53 -2.13 -2.19
CA VAL A 55 19.18 -3.45 -2.06
C VAL A 55 18.36 -4.37 -1.17
N VAL A 56 17.89 -3.89 0.00
CA VAL A 56 16.99 -4.66 0.87
C VAL A 56 15.76 -5.13 0.10
N TRP A 57 15.15 -4.23 -0.69
CA TRP A 57 14.01 -4.58 -1.54
C TRP A 57 14.35 -5.65 -2.58
N ALA A 58 15.48 -5.52 -3.27
CA ALA A 58 15.91 -6.48 -4.29
C ALA A 58 16.16 -7.87 -3.70
N CYS A 59 16.87 -7.95 -2.57
CA CYS A 59 17.12 -9.21 -1.86
C CYS A 59 15.82 -9.84 -1.37
N ASN A 60 14.88 -9.03 -0.85
CA ASN A 60 13.57 -9.51 -0.42
C ASN A 60 12.73 -10.03 -1.61
N TYR A 61 12.72 -9.31 -2.74
CA TYR A 61 11.98 -9.72 -3.93
C TYR A 61 12.51 -11.04 -4.51
N ALA A 62 13.84 -11.23 -4.44
CA ALA A 62 14.54 -12.46 -4.80
C ALA A 62 14.35 -13.62 -3.80
N GLY A 63 13.83 -13.35 -2.60
CA GLY A 63 13.69 -14.35 -1.52
C GLY A 63 15.01 -14.69 -0.82
N LEU A 64 16.01 -13.80 -0.92
CA LEU A 64 17.39 -13.99 -0.44
C LEU A 64 17.81 -12.93 0.60
N LEU A 65 16.87 -12.20 1.18
CA LEU A 65 17.16 -11.18 2.20
C LEU A 65 17.67 -11.83 3.50
N ASP A 66 18.89 -11.48 3.86
CA ASP A 66 19.55 -11.94 5.08
C ASP A 66 19.15 -11.10 6.33
N GLN A 67 19.22 -11.73 7.51
CA GLN A 67 18.93 -11.05 8.78
C GLN A 67 20.01 -10.04 9.19
N GLY A 68 21.27 -10.31 8.88
CA GLY A 68 22.40 -9.41 9.15
C GLY A 68 22.26 -8.08 8.41
N LEU A 69 21.95 -8.12 7.11
CA LEU A 69 21.64 -6.91 6.35
C LEU A 69 20.45 -6.17 6.95
N LEU A 70 19.36 -6.88 7.26
CA LEU A 70 18.16 -6.26 7.81
C LEU A 70 18.41 -5.58 9.16
N GLU A 71 19.23 -6.18 10.03
CA GLU A 71 19.58 -5.61 11.34
C GLU A 71 20.52 -4.39 11.19
N SER A 72 21.55 -4.50 10.34
CA SER A 72 22.47 -3.38 10.08
C SER A 72 21.72 -2.18 9.51
N ALA A 73 20.87 -2.41 8.50
CA ALA A 73 20.02 -1.38 7.93
C ALA A 73 19.10 -0.77 8.99
N ARG A 74 18.47 -1.58 9.87
CA ARG A 74 17.61 -1.07 10.95
C ARG A 74 18.35 -0.12 11.88
N ARG A 75 19.56 -0.48 12.31
CA ARG A 75 20.38 0.37 13.19
C ARG A 75 20.67 1.73 12.55
N VAL A 76 21.07 1.74 11.28
CA VAL A 76 21.40 2.98 10.55
C VAL A 76 20.16 3.84 10.30
N MET A 77 19.08 3.24 9.80
CA MET A 77 17.80 3.94 9.56
C MET A 77 17.26 4.59 10.84
N LYS A 78 17.34 3.87 11.96
CA LYS A 78 16.97 4.40 13.28
C LYS A 78 17.84 5.59 13.69
N ARG A 79 19.17 5.48 13.58
CA ARG A 79 20.10 6.58 13.89
C ARG A 79 19.83 7.82 13.04
N ILE A 80 19.57 7.64 11.75
CA ILE A 80 19.21 8.73 10.83
C ILE A 80 17.92 9.41 11.28
N GLY A 81 16.86 8.64 11.54
CA GLY A 81 15.58 9.18 11.96
C GLY A 81 15.64 9.93 13.28
N VAL A 82 16.31 9.37 14.30
CA VAL A 82 16.52 10.04 15.60
C VAL A 82 17.29 11.35 15.45
N ALA A 83 18.35 11.36 14.62
CA ALA A 83 19.12 12.58 14.37
C ALA A 83 18.26 13.67 13.72
N LEU A 84 17.38 13.31 12.79
CA LEU A 84 16.45 14.25 12.15
C LEU A 84 15.38 14.75 13.10
N ASP A 85 14.79 13.86 13.91
CA ASP A 85 13.83 14.25 14.94
C ASP A 85 14.43 15.25 15.92
N LEU A 86 15.68 15.04 16.36
CA LEU A 86 16.41 15.99 17.21
C LEU A 86 16.66 17.32 16.49
N LEU A 87 17.18 17.29 15.26
CA LEU A 87 17.49 18.49 14.47
C LEU A 87 16.25 19.37 14.24
N TYR A 88 15.11 18.75 13.91
CA TYR A 88 13.87 19.47 13.64
C TYR A 88 13.06 19.79 14.90
N SER A 89 13.34 19.16 16.04
CA SER A 89 12.78 19.58 17.34
C SER A 89 13.29 20.95 17.79
N THR A 90 14.54 21.29 17.44
CA THR A 90 15.21 22.55 17.83
C THR A 90 15.08 23.68 16.81
N ALA A 91 14.62 23.39 15.58
CA ALA A 91 14.58 24.36 14.50
C ALA A 91 13.48 25.44 14.70
N VAL A 92 13.86 26.72 14.67
CA VAL A 92 12.95 27.89 14.77
C VAL A 92 11.93 27.87 13.61
N PRO A 93 10.65 28.29 13.81
CA PRO A 93 9.67 28.36 12.72
C PRO A 93 10.16 29.32 11.62
N GLY A 94 10.38 28.80 10.40
CA GLY A 94 10.70 29.64 9.23
C GLY A 94 11.83 29.13 8.33
N VAL A 95 12.67 28.20 8.79
CA VAL A 95 13.74 27.59 7.96
C VAL A 95 13.23 26.34 7.26
N PHE A 96 12.15 26.49 6.48
CA PHE A 96 11.77 25.50 5.49
C PHE A 96 11.86 26.18 4.13
N SER A 97 13.05 26.11 3.50
CA SER A 97 13.17 26.44 2.09
C SER A 97 12.57 25.28 1.29
N CYS A 98 11.25 25.26 1.21
CA CYS A 98 10.57 24.56 0.13
C CYS A 98 10.85 25.35 -1.15
N HIS A 99 11.73 24.84 -2.00
CA HIS A 99 11.74 25.28 -3.39
C HIS A 99 10.42 24.82 -4.02
N GLY A 100 9.41 25.71 -3.98
CA GLY A 100 8.24 25.68 -4.84
C GLY A 100 7.10 24.75 -4.42
N LEU A 101 6.36 25.09 -3.35
CA LEU A 101 4.93 24.77 -3.28
C LEU A 101 4.17 25.94 -2.66
N ARG A 102 3.56 26.76 -3.53
CA ARG A 102 2.51 27.71 -3.12
C ARG A 102 1.23 26.92 -2.88
N VAL A 103 0.79 26.84 -1.63
CA VAL A 103 -0.58 26.45 -1.31
C VAL A 103 -1.49 27.62 -1.72
N LEU A 104 -2.07 27.54 -2.91
CA LEU A 104 -3.14 28.43 -3.33
C LEU A 104 -4.46 27.82 -2.84
N GLY A 105 -5.21 28.58 -2.04
CA GLY A 105 -6.53 28.18 -1.56
C GLY A 105 -7.47 27.90 -2.73
N ALA A 106 -8.12 26.74 -2.73
CA ALA A 106 -9.14 26.40 -3.71
C ALA A 106 -10.52 26.81 -3.17
N SER A 107 -11.17 27.74 -3.88
CA SER A 107 -12.63 27.87 -3.89
C SER A 107 -13.15 27.11 -5.10
N GLY A 108 -14.17 26.27 -4.89
CA GLY A 108 -14.82 25.50 -5.95
C GLY A 108 -15.59 24.34 -5.34
N ALA A 109 -16.91 24.50 -5.22
CA ALA A 109 -17.80 23.47 -4.71
C ALA A 109 -18.15 22.46 -5.82
N PRO A 110 -18.14 21.14 -5.55
CA PRO A 110 -18.86 20.17 -6.36
C PRO A 110 -20.30 20.02 -5.86
N SER A 111 -21.21 19.84 -6.81
CA SER A 111 -22.65 19.65 -6.64
C SER A 111 -23.03 18.17 -6.78
N ALA A 112 -24.12 17.83 -6.07
CA ALA A 112 -24.96 16.63 -6.14
C ALA A 112 -24.54 15.40 -5.32
N ALA A 113 -24.96 15.43 -4.05
CA ALA A 113 -25.26 14.29 -3.16
C ALA A 113 -24.15 13.23 -2.96
N GLU A 114 -22.92 13.68 -2.74
CA GLU A 114 -21.90 12.82 -2.12
C GLU A 114 -22.12 12.79 -0.61
N VAL A 115 -22.23 11.60 -0.03
CA VAL A 115 -22.05 11.43 1.41
C VAL A 115 -20.65 11.98 1.71
N ASP A 116 -20.56 13.04 2.50
CA ASP A 116 -19.30 13.67 2.95
C ASP A 116 -18.53 12.69 3.85
N LEU A 117 -17.96 11.65 3.24
CA LEU A 117 -17.14 10.66 3.91
C LEU A 117 -15.79 11.31 4.21
N LYS A 118 -15.56 11.56 5.50
CA LYS A 118 -14.30 12.12 6.00
C LYS A 118 -13.32 11.02 6.35
N PRO A 119 -12.01 11.27 6.23
CA PRO A 119 -11.01 10.38 6.76
C PRO A 119 -11.13 10.22 8.28
N GLU A 120 -10.72 9.06 8.78
CA GLU A 120 -10.75 8.72 10.20
C GLU A 120 -9.39 8.16 10.62
N VAL A 121 -8.83 8.64 11.74
CA VAL A 121 -7.64 8.03 12.34
C VAL A 121 -8.08 6.81 13.15
N VAL A 122 -7.85 5.62 12.61
CA VAL A 122 -8.32 4.34 13.20
C VAL A 122 -7.31 3.72 14.17
N LEU A 123 -6.05 4.16 14.12
CA LEU A 123 -5.03 3.83 15.10
C LEU A 123 -4.09 5.02 15.23
N ASP A 124 -3.89 5.52 16.44
CA ASP A 124 -2.94 6.59 16.74
C ASP A 124 -1.92 6.11 17.78
N LEU A 125 -0.69 5.90 17.33
CA LEU A 125 0.45 5.58 18.20
C LEU A 125 1.28 6.86 18.44
N PRO A 126 2.20 6.86 19.42
CA PRO A 126 3.03 8.02 19.70
C PRO A 126 3.86 8.50 18.50
N ASP A 127 4.29 7.58 17.63
CA ASP A 127 5.27 7.79 16.55
C ASP A 127 4.72 7.55 15.13
N ARG A 128 3.53 6.95 15.00
CA ARG A 128 2.87 6.65 13.71
C ARG A 128 1.37 6.47 13.89
N LEU A 129 0.63 6.42 12.78
CA LEU A 129 -0.81 6.30 12.79
C LEU A 129 -1.32 5.57 11.54
N VAL A 130 -2.55 5.08 11.62
CA VAL A 130 -3.28 4.52 10.47
C VAL A 130 -4.54 5.35 10.24
N VAL A 131 -4.74 5.81 9.01
CA VAL A 131 -5.91 6.58 8.59
C VAL A 131 -6.76 5.74 7.64
N MET A 132 -8.06 5.66 7.88
CA MET A 132 -9.02 5.16 6.91
C MET A 132 -9.24 6.23 5.83
N LYS A 133 -8.73 5.98 4.62
CA LYS A 133 -8.96 6.85 3.45
C LYS A 133 -10.30 6.52 2.81
N PRO A 134 -11.27 7.45 2.76
CA PRO A 134 -12.48 7.30 1.95
C PRO A 134 -12.16 7.40 0.44
N PRO A 135 -13.05 6.96 -0.46
CA PRO A 135 -12.89 7.24 -1.89
C PRO A 135 -12.93 8.74 -2.17
N HIS A 136 -12.46 9.17 -3.33
CA HIS A 136 -12.41 10.57 -3.80
C HIS A 136 -11.39 11.48 -3.07
N TRP A 137 -10.66 10.94 -2.09
CA TRP A 137 -9.54 11.61 -1.46
C TRP A 137 -8.20 11.16 -2.07
N GLU A 138 -7.33 12.12 -2.35
CA GLU A 138 -5.92 11.85 -2.65
C GLU A 138 -5.12 11.78 -1.34
N VAL A 139 -4.02 11.02 -1.31
CA VAL A 139 -3.18 10.91 -0.11
C VAL A 139 -2.34 12.18 0.05
N HIS A 140 -1.50 12.45 -0.94
CA HIS A 140 -0.78 13.69 -1.16
C HIS A 140 -0.50 13.80 -2.67
N GLY A 141 -0.56 15.02 -3.21
CA GLY A 141 -0.35 15.26 -4.63
C GLY A 141 -0.37 16.75 -4.96
N GLN A 142 -0.21 17.04 -6.25
CA GLN A 142 -0.28 18.41 -6.77
C GLN A 142 -1.67 18.75 -7.33
N SER A 143 -2.61 17.78 -7.36
CA SER A 143 -3.95 18.04 -7.86
C SER A 143 -4.74 18.91 -6.88
N THR A 144 -5.33 19.98 -7.40
CA THR A 144 -6.28 20.83 -6.68
C THR A 144 -7.73 20.33 -6.78
N GLU A 145 -7.97 19.26 -7.54
CA GLU A 145 -9.31 18.71 -7.80
C GLU A 145 -9.82 17.83 -6.65
N PHE A 146 -8.91 17.29 -5.83
CA PHE A 146 -9.25 16.31 -4.79
C PHE A 146 -8.89 16.81 -3.39
N LEU A 147 -9.71 16.40 -2.42
CA LEU A 147 -9.39 16.56 -1.01
C LEU A 147 -8.16 15.71 -0.68
N GLN A 148 -7.28 16.23 0.18
CA GLN A 148 -5.98 15.64 0.48
C GLN A 148 -5.92 15.11 1.92
N LEU A 149 -5.48 13.86 2.07
CA LEU A 149 -5.27 13.24 3.37
C LEU A 149 -4.20 13.98 4.18
N LEU A 150 -3.19 14.52 3.49
CA LEU A 150 -2.18 15.40 4.07
C LEU A 150 -2.80 16.60 4.79
N THR A 151 -3.67 17.35 4.11
CA THR A 151 -4.34 18.52 4.69
C THR A 151 -5.19 18.15 5.89
N PHE A 152 -5.89 17.01 5.82
CA PHE A 152 -6.64 16.47 6.94
C PHE A 152 -5.74 16.17 8.14
N LEU A 153 -4.61 15.49 7.95
CA LEU A 153 -3.68 15.16 9.04
C LEU A 153 -3.00 16.41 9.63
N GLN A 154 -2.60 17.36 8.79
CA GLN A 154 -2.02 18.63 9.24
C GLN A 154 -3.03 19.43 10.09
N ALA A 155 -4.30 19.47 9.69
CA ALA A 155 -5.35 20.14 10.47
C ALA A 155 -5.66 19.39 11.78
N THR A 156 -5.74 18.07 11.73
CA THR A 156 -6.13 17.23 12.87
C THR A 156 -5.03 17.14 13.93
N LEU A 157 -3.76 17.09 13.51
CA LEU A 157 -2.62 16.89 14.40
C LEU A 157 -1.84 18.17 14.69
N GLY A 158 -1.91 19.17 13.80
CA GLY A 158 -1.13 20.40 13.89
C GLY A 158 -1.46 21.30 15.08
N GLY A 159 -2.66 21.15 15.67
CA GLY A 159 -3.06 21.91 16.86
C GLY A 159 -2.44 21.41 18.17
N SER A 160 -2.05 20.12 18.26
CA SER A 160 -1.64 19.49 19.53
C SER A 160 -0.15 19.17 19.61
N ARG A 161 0.54 19.03 18.47
CA ARG A 161 1.98 18.72 18.42
C ARG A 161 2.59 19.21 17.11
N ARG A 162 3.78 19.80 17.17
CA ARG A 162 4.57 20.06 15.96
C ARG A 162 5.07 18.72 15.42
N LEU A 163 4.66 18.37 14.21
CA LEU A 163 5.10 17.16 13.49
C LEU A 163 5.85 17.59 12.22
N PRO A 164 7.18 17.84 12.30
CA PRO A 164 7.96 18.33 11.16
C PRO A 164 7.86 17.45 9.92
N ILE A 165 7.76 16.13 10.12
CA ILE A 165 7.66 15.17 9.02
C ILE A 165 6.44 15.40 8.12
N LEU A 166 5.33 15.94 8.65
CA LEU A 166 4.14 16.27 7.84
C LEU A 166 4.35 17.50 6.93
N GLN A 167 5.50 18.16 7.01
CA GLN A 167 5.90 19.27 6.14
C GLN A 167 7.05 18.87 5.21
N ASP A 168 7.54 17.63 5.31
CA ASP A 168 8.72 17.17 4.59
C ASP A 168 8.32 16.35 3.35
N ALA A 169 8.37 17.01 2.19
CA ALA A 169 8.07 16.38 0.91
C ALA A 169 9.10 15.31 0.50
N GLN A 170 10.34 15.36 1.02
CA GLN A 170 11.36 14.34 0.71
C GLN A 170 11.05 13.01 1.39
N CYS A 171 10.32 13.06 2.51
CA CYS A 171 9.83 11.89 3.24
C CYS A 171 8.34 11.64 2.99
N ASP A 172 7.82 12.03 1.82
CA ASP A 172 6.41 11.84 1.42
C ASP A 172 5.41 12.35 2.49
N PHE A 173 5.78 13.42 3.20
CA PHE A 173 5.02 13.96 4.33
C PHE A 173 4.70 12.93 5.43
N GLY A 174 5.58 11.95 5.59
CA GLY A 174 5.43 10.82 6.52
C GLY A 174 4.56 9.69 6.00
N PHE A 175 3.96 9.76 4.81
CA PHE A 175 3.18 8.64 4.25
C PHE A 175 4.09 7.53 3.72
N LEU A 176 3.82 6.28 4.11
CA LEU A 176 4.63 5.13 3.65
C LEU A 176 4.15 4.55 2.33
N HIS A 177 2.89 4.80 1.97
CA HIS A 177 2.31 4.31 0.74
C HIS A 177 1.01 5.04 0.42
N ARG A 178 0.68 5.10 -0.87
CA ARG A 178 -0.56 5.71 -1.35
C ARG A 178 -1.65 4.70 -1.70
N LEU A 179 -2.86 5.22 -1.89
CA LEU A 179 -3.99 4.56 -2.56
C LEU A 179 -4.44 5.46 -3.71
N ASP A 180 -4.99 4.85 -4.76
CA ASP A 180 -5.61 5.60 -5.85
C ASP A 180 -6.81 6.40 -5.31
N VAL A 181 -7.11 7.55 -5.93
CA VAL A 181 -8.23 8.43 -5.55
C VAL A 181 -9.56 7.66 -5.38
N PRO A 182 -10.02 6.84 -6.35
CA PRO A 182 -11.28 6.09 -6.20
C PRO A 182 -11.19 4.90 -5.24
N SER A 183 -10.00 4.50 -4.78
CA SER A 183 -9.84 3.40 -3.83
C SER A 183 -10.06 3.88 -2.40
N SER A 184 -10.47 2.98 -1.52
CA SER A 184 -10.61 3.27 -0.08
C SER A 184 -9.76 2.31 0.77
N GLY A 185 -9.53 2.65 2.03
CA GLY A 185 -8.87 1.76 3.00
C GLY A 185 -7.72 2.38 3.79
N LEU A 186 -7.04 1.52 4.54
CA LEU A 186 -6.13 1.86 5.63
C LEU A 186 -4.77 2.40 5.18
N VAL A 187 -4.43 3.68 5.36
CA VAL A 187 -3.12 4.29 5.00
C VAL A 187 -2.23 4.43 6.24
N LEU A 188 -0.97 3.97 6.18
CA LEU A 188 0.03 4.15 7.22
C LEU A 188 0.78 5.47 7.02
N ALA A 189 0.91 6.26 8.09
CA ALA A 189 1.76 7.44 8.12
C ALA A 189 2.58 7.51 9.42
N ALA A 190 3.81 8.00 9.32
CA ALA A 190 4.69 8.28 10.45
C ALA A 190 4.46 9.70 10.99
N LYS A 191 4.65 9.86 12.30
CA LYS A 191 4.62 11.16 13.01
C LYS A 191 6.03 11.67 13.34
N THR A 192 7.04 10.81 13.21
CA THR A 192 8.46 11.07 13.49
C THR A 192 9.32 10.49 12.38
N TYR A 193 10.51 11.06 12.16
CA TYR A 193 11.48 10.53 11.19
C TYR A 193 11.98 9.14 11.56
N GLU A 194 12.21 8.85 12.85
CA GLU A 194 12.55 7.51 13.33
C GLU A 194 11.56 6.45 12.82
N ALA A 195 10.27 6.64 13.11
CA ALA A 195 9.21 5.75 12.65
C ALA A 195 9.09 5.67 11.13
N TYR A 196 9.37 6.76 10.40
CA TYR A 196 9.32 6.77 8.93
C TYR A 196 10.39 5.87 8.32
N TYR A 197 11.67 6.08 8.66
CA TYR A 197 12.76 5.26 8.12
C TYR A 197 12.66 3.80 8.56
N GLU A 198 12.21 3.55 9.79
CA GLU A 198 11.96 2.20 10.29
C GLU A 198 10.81 1.52 9.53
N SER A 199 9.72 2.23 9.25
CA SER A 199 8.59 1.71 8.47
C SER A 199 8.92 1.56 6.98
N GLU A 200 9.72 2.45 6.39
CA GLU A 200 10.24 2.28 5.02
C GLU A 200 11.08 1.00 4.92
N LEU A 201 11.97 0.75 5.88
CA LEU A 201 12.73 -0.50 5.92
C LEU A 201 11.81 -1.73 6.00
N GLN A 202 10.80 -1.69 6.89
CA GLN A 202 9.80 -2.76 6.96
C GLN A 202 9.05 -2.95 5.64
N LEU A 203 8.72 -1.86 4.94
CA LEU A 203 8.02 -1.90 3.64
C LEU A 203 8.88 -2.59 2.57
N ARG A 204 10.17 -2.25 2.50
CA ARG A 204 11.14 -2.77 1.53
C ARG A 204 11.47 -4.23 1.80
N ALA A 205 11.57 -4.60 3.07
CA ALA A 205 11.76 -5.97 3.54
C ALA A 205 10.48 -6.83 3.53
N GLY A 206 9.36 -6.32 2.98
CA GLY A 206 8.10 -7.06 2.87
C GLY A 206 7.44 -7.41 4.20
N LYS A 207 7.74 -6.66 5.26
CA LYS A 207 7.21 -6.86 6.62
C LYS A 207 5.91 -6.08 6.89
N ILE A 208 5.59 -5.08 6.08
CA ILE A 208 4.29 -4.40 6.12
C ILE A 208 3.30 -5.17 5.25
N VAL A 209 2.27 -5.70 5.90
CA VAL A 209 1.20 -6.44 5.25
C VAL A 209 0.13 -5.49 4.75
N ARG A 210 -0.27 -5.66 3.49
CA ARG A 210 -1.30 -4.85 2.82
C ARG A 210 -2.24 -5.77 2.07
N ASP A 211 -3.41 -6.00 2.65
CA ASP A 211 -4.43 -6.89 2.08
C ASP A 211 -5.64 -6.08 1.60
N TYR A 212 -6.14 -6.46 0.44
CA TYR A 212 -7.18 -5.80 -0.30
C TYR A 212 -8.30 -6.79 -0.61
N VAL A 213 -9.51 -6.27 -0.77
CA VAL A 213 -10.61 -6.99 -1.38
C VAL A 213 -10.97 -6.31 -2.70
N VAL A 214 -11.18 -7.14 -3.71
CA VAL A 214 -11.43 -6.74 -5.09
C VAL A 214 -12.64 -7.49 -5.60
N LEU A 215 -13.51 -6.81 -6.31
CA LEU A 215 -14.49 -7.45 -7.19
C LEU A 215 -14.02 -7.26 -8.62
N CYS A 216 -13.91 -8.35 -9.38
CA CYS A 216 -13.42 -8.32 -10.76
C CYS A 216 -14.31 -9.12 -11.70
N HIS A 217 -14.20 -8.81 -12.99
CA HIS A 217 -14.95 -9.44 -14.07
C HIS A 217 -14.46 -10.84 -14.39
N GLY A 218 -15.39 -11.71 -14.76
CA GLY A 218 -15.16 -13.11 -15.10
C GLY A 218 -15.02 -14.02 -13.88
N TRP A 219 -14.96 -15.32 -14.16
CA TRP A 219 -14.63 -16.35 -13.16
C TRP A 219 -13.12 -16.54 -13.13
N VAL A 220 -12.46 -15.91 -12.17
CA VAL A 220 -11.01 -16.06 -11.96
C VAL A 220 -10.70 -17.52 -11.66
N PRO A 221 -9.80 -18.19 -12.38
CA PRO A 221 -9.42 -19.57 -12.10
C PRO A 221 -8.86 -19.72 -10.69
N LEU A 222 -9.28 -20.76 -9.95
CA LEU A 222 -8.76 -21.03 -8.61
C LEU A 222 -7.25 -21.31 -8.58
N ALA A 223 -6.70 -21.84 -9.68
CA ALA A 223 -5.27 -22.10 -9.84
C ALA A 223 -4.44 -20.81 -10.01
N LEU A 224 -5.07 -19.65 -10.28
CA LEU A 224 -4.37 -18.37 -10.35
C LEU A 224 -4.22 -17.82 -8.93
N GLU A 225 -3.10 -18.15 -8.29
CA GLU A 225 -2.79 -17.70 -6.91
C GLU A 225 -1.82 -16.52 -6.86
N GLU A 226 -1.11 -16.26 -7.96
CA GLU A 226 -0.14 -15.17 -8.06
C GLU A 226 -0.07 -14.59 -9.48
N ILE A 227 0.02 -13.26 -9.55
CA ILE A 227 0.34 -12.50 -10.76
C ILE A 227 1.74 -11.90 -10.57
N ASN A 228 2.71 -12.45 -11.29
CA ASN A 228 4.08 -11.96 -11.33
C ASN A 228 4.38 -11.33 -12.70
N ALA A 229 3.89 -10.10 -12.88
CA ALA A 229 4.04 -9.34 -14.12
C ALA A 229 4.64 -7.96 -13.84
N ARG A 230 5.61 -7.53 -14.66
CA ARG A 230 6.22 -6.20 -14.53
C ARG A 230 5.18 -5.12 -14.82
N VAL A 231 5.22 -4.03 -14.05
CA VAL A 231 4.36 -2.86 -14.23
C VAL A 231 5.17 -1.69 -14.76
N HIS A 232 4.72 -1.13 -15.87
CA HIS A 232 5.29 0.05 -16.49
C HIS A 232 4.45 1.28 -16.23
N TRP A 233 5.11 2.41 -16.02
CA TRP A 233 4.45 3.71 -16.00
C TRP A 233 5.38 4.75 -16.63
N ARG A 234 4.85 5.57 -17.54
CA ARG A 234 5.58 6.67 -18.19
C ARG A 234 5.02 8.01 -17.68
N PRO A 235 5.87 8.90 -17.14
CA PRO A 235 5.45 10.25 -16.75
C PRO A 235 5.27 11.21 -17.94
N LEU A 236 5.84 10.91 -19.10
CA LEU A 236 5.82 11.80 -20.27
C LEU A 236 4.48 11.67 -21.01
N MET A 237 3.69 12.75 -20.98
CA MET A 237 2.33 12.94 -21.55
C MET A 237 1.16 12.52 -20.63
N GLY A 238 1.03 13.17 -19.48
CA GLY A 238 -0.17 13.11 -18.64
C GLY A 238 -0.26 11.87 -17.75
N ASP A 239 -1.38 11.74 -17.05
CA ASP A 239 -1.69 10.65 -16.12
C ASP A 239 -2.03 9.34 -16.84
N LEU A 240 -1.13 8.88 -17.70
CA LEU A 240 -1.31 7.65 -18.46
C LEU A 240 -1.47 6.44 -17.53
N PRO A 241 -2.35 5.49 -17.89
CA PRO A 241 -2.50 4.23 -17.17
C PRO A 241 -1.19 3.43 -17.18
N SER A 242 -0.88 2.80 -16.05
CA SER A 242 0.18 1.79 -15.98
C SER A 242 -0.17 0.54 -16.79
N SER A 243 0.79 -0.05 -17.50
CA SER A 243 0.60 -1.30 -18.25
C SER A 243 1.37 -2.47 -17.64
N SER A 244 0.90 -3.70 -17.86
CA SER A 244 1.52 -4.91 -17.31
C SER A 244 1.83 -5.93 -18.42
N GLY A 245 2.84 -6.76 -18.21
CA GLY A 245 3.24 -7.83 -19.15
C GLY A 245 4.30 -7.42 -20.18
N GLY A 246 4.88 -6.22 -20.05
CA GLY A 246 5.93 -5.71 -20.91
C GLY A 246 7.18 -5.25 -20.15
N PRO A 247 8.01 -4.36 -20.74
CA PRO A 247 9.08 -3.67 -20.02
C PRO A 247 8.49 -2.96 -18.80
N GLY A 248 9.17 -2.94 -17.66
CA GLY A 248 8.64 -2.27 -16.47
C GLY A 248 9.35 -2.68 -15.19
N LYS A 249 8.83 -2.24 -14.05
CA LYS A 249 9.35 -2.62 -12.73
C LYS A 249 8.75 -3.94 -12.28
N ALA A 250 9.60 -4.84 -11.77
CA ALA A 250 9.18 -6.09 -11.18
C ALA A 250 8.09 -5.88 -10.12
N SER A 251 7.00 -6.64 -10.23
CA SER A 251 5.81 -6.49 -9.41
C SER A 251 5.13 -7.83 -9.18
N ARG A 252 4.65 -8.06 -7.95
CA ARG A 252 4.06 -9.34 -7.54
C ARG A 252 2.81 -9.12 -6.68
N THR A 253 1.73 -9.78 -7.07
CA THR A 253 0.41 -9.71 -6.44
C THR A 253 -0.09 -11.13 -6.18
N LYS A 254 -0.35 -11.49 -4.93
CA LYS A 254 -1.00 -12.75 -4.58
C LYS A 254 -2.50 -12.56 -4.51
N LEU A 255 -3.25 -13.59 -4.85
CA LEU A 255 -4.71 -13.56 -4.82
C LEU A 255 -5.30 -14.89 -4.31
N LYS A 256 -6.47 -14.80 -3.70
CA LYS A 256 -7.31 -15.94 -3.33
C LYS A 256 -8.75 -15.62 -3.74
N VAL A 257 -9.33 -16.47 -4.57
CA VAL A 257 -10.76 -16.35 -4.92
C VAL A 257 -11.59 -16.75 -3.72
N LEU A 258 -12.47 -15.84 -3.28
CA LEU A 258 -13.29 -15.99 -2.09
C LEU A 258 -14.72 -16.43 -2.42
N ALA A 259 -15.27 -15.94 -3.52
CA ALA A 259 -16.63 -16.24 -3.95
C ALA A 259 -16.79 -15.95 -5.45
N TYR A 260 -17.68 -16.70 -6.10
CA TYR A 260 -18.19 -16.36 -7.42
C TYR A 260 -19.61 -15.80 -7.32
N ALA A 261 -19.87 -14.75 -8.09
CA ALA A 261 -21.19 -14.14 -8.16
C ALA A 261 -21.49 -13.66 -9.58
N SER A 262 -22.70 -13.17 -9.78
CA SER A 262 -23.09 -12.49 -11.00
C SER A 262 -23.98 -11.29 -10.73
N TYR A 263 -23.93 -10.32 -11.64
CA TYR A 263 -24.94 -9.28 -11.75
C TYR A 263 -25.56 -9.40 -13.13
N GLN A 264 -26.84 -9.73 -13.21
CA GLN A 264 -27.48 -10.12 -14.48
C GLN A 264 -26.68 -11.25 -15.17
N SER A 265 -26.19 -11.01 -16.39
CA SER A 265 -25.34 -11.94 -17.16
C SER A 265 -23.84 -11.77 -16.90
N LEU A 266 -23.42 -10.76 -16.15
CA LEU A 266 -22.01 -10.48 -15.87
C LEU A 266 -21.49 -11.45 -14.81
N ALA A 267 -20.52 -12.27 -15.17
CA ALA A 267 -19.77 -13.12 -14.25
C ALA A 267 -18.77 -12.28 -13.44
N LEU A 268 -18.71 -12.49 -12.12
CA LEU A 268 -17.86 -11.74 -11.21
C LEU A 268 -17.17 -12.68 -10.21
N SER A 269 -16.00 -12.26 -9.73
CA SER A 269 -15.25 -12.91 -8.67
C SER A 269 -14.92 -11.93 -7.55
N LEU A 270 -15.20 -12.31 -6.31
CA LEU A 270 -14.73 -11.61 -5.12
C LEU A 270 -13.38 -12.21 -4.71
N VAL A 271 -12.35 -11.38 -4.60
CA VAL A 271 -10.96 -11.83 -4.48
C VAL A 271 -10.26 -11.09 -3.35
N ALA A 272 -9.63 -11.85 -2.44
CA ALA A 272 -8.65 -11.30 -1.51
C ALA A 272 -7.33 -11.14 -2.25
N VAL A 273 -6.68 -9.99 -2.11
CA VAL A 273 -5.43 -9.65 -2.78
C VAL A 273 -4.40 -9.21 -1.75
N ARG A 274 -3.17 -9.73 -1.86
CA ARG A 274 -2.01 -9.29 -1.08
C ARG A 274 -0.91 -8.81 -2.02
N ILE A 275 -0.48 -7.57 -1.85
CA ILE A 275 0.60 -7.01 -2.67
C ILE A 275 1.95 -7.15 -1.96
N LEU A 276 2.95 -7.64 -2.69
CA LEU A 276 4.34 -7.68 -2.21
C LEU A 276 5.11 -6.44 -2.67
N THR A 277 4.70 -5.87 -3.80
CA THR A 277 5.20 -4.61 -4.35
C THR A 277 4.08 -3.58 -4.42
N GLY A 278 4.40 -2.29 -4.45
CA GLY A 278 3.41 -1.21 -4.50
C GLY A 278 3.63 -0.26 -5.68
N ARG A 279 3.44 -0.73 -6.91
CA ARG A 279 3.51 0.16 -8.11
C ARG A 279 2.18 0.88 -8.35
N ARG A 280 2.23 2.00 -9.07
CA ARG A 280 1.03 2.76 -9.48
C ARG A 280 0.07 1.83 -10.21
N HIS A 281 -1.21 1.86 -9.81
CA HIS A 281 -2.28 1.03 -10.35
C HIS A 281 -1.98 -0.49 -10.42
N GLN A 282 -1.06 -1.02 -9.60
CA GLN A 282 -0.55 -2.39 -9.75
C GLN A 282 -1.68 -3.43 -9.78
N ILE A 283 -2.59 -3.42 -8.80
CA ILE A 283 -3.70 -4.38 -8.71
C ILE A 283 -4.57 -4.27 -9.97
N ARG A 284 -4.98 -3.05 -10.33
CA ARG A 284 -5.87 -2.78 -11.47
C ARG A 284 -5.27 -3.25 -12.80
N SER A 285 -4.00 -2.90 -13.04
CA SER A 285 -3.25 -3.29 -14.24
C SER A 285 -2.98 -4.80 -14.30
N HIS A 286 -2.66 -5.44 -13.16
CA HIS A 286 -2.46 -6.89 -13.08
C HIS A 286 -3.74 -7.66 -13.39
N PHE A 287 -4.86 -7.27 -12.79
CA PHE A 287 -6.16 -7.92 -12.99
C PHE A 287 -6.63 -7.77 -14.45
N ALA A 288 -6.46 -6.58 -15.06
CA ALA A 288 -6.71 -6.40 -16.48
C ALA A 288 -5.78 -7.26 -17.37
N HIS A 289 -4.49 -7.36 -17.02
CA HIS A 289 -3.52 -8.15 -17.76
C HIS A 289 -3.84 -9.64 -17.81
N VAL A 290 -4.39 -10.20 -16.72
CA VAL A 290 -4.82 -11.61 -16.68
C VAL A 290 -6.26 -11.82 -17.19
N GLY A 291 -6.87 -10.80 -17.80
CA GLY A 291 -8.20 -10.89 -18.41
C GLY A 291 -9.38 -10.75 -17.44
N HIS A 292 -9.13 -10.31 -16.21
CA HIS A 292 -10.13 -10.17 -15.15
C HIS A 292 -10.13 -8.75 -14.57
N PRO A 293 -10.44 -7.70 -15.34
CA PRO A 293 -10.34 -6.32 -14.87
C PRO A 293 -11.27 -6.04 -13.70
N THR A 294 -10.93 -5.06 -12.86
CA THR A 294 -11.69 -4.73 -11.66
C THR A 294 -13.03 -4.06 -12.00
N ALA A 295 -14.07 -4.37 -11.22
CA ALA A 295 -15.42 -3.85 -11.45
C ALA A 295 -15.47 -2.34 -11.23
N CYS A 296 -16.19 -1.64 -12.11
CA CYS A 296 -16.34 -0.18 -12.13
C CYS A 296 -15.00 0.57 -12.23
N ASP A 297 -14.04 0.01 -12.97
CA ASP A 297 -12.77 0.67 -13.29
C ASP A 297 -12.80 1.36 -14.66
N GLY A 298 -12.99 2.67 -14.68
CA GLY A 298 -13.06 3.45 -15.93
C GLY A 298 -11.74 3.57 -16.70
N THR A 299 -10.63 3.06 -16.17
CA THR A 299 -9.31 3.14 -16.82
C THR A 299 -8.91 1.81 -17.46
N TYR A 300 -9.18 0.69 -16.78
CA TYR A 300 -8.67 -0.64 -17.16
C TYR A 300 -9.74 -1.58 -17.71
N THR A 301 -11.00 -1.18 -17.66
CA THR A 301 -12.14 -1.96 -18.14
C THR A 301 -12.64 -1.37 -19.46
N ALA A 302 -13.06 -2.23 -20.39
CA ALA A 302 -13.65 -1.78 -21.65
C ALA A 302 -14.85 -0.87 -21.39
N SER A 303 -14.99 0.20 -22.17
CA SER A 303 -16.00 1.25 -21.94
C SER A 303 -17.42 0.69 -21.78
N ALA A 304 -17.84 -0.24 -22.66
CA ALA A 304 -19.15 -0.88 -22.56
C ALA A 304 -19.37 -1.63 -21.23
N THR A 305 -18.35 -2.36 -20.77
CA THR A 305 -18.40 -3.09 -19.49
C THR A 305 -18.41 -2.12 -18.32
N PHE A 306 -17.58 -1.07 -18.35
CA PHE A 306 -17.59 -0.02 -17.32
C PHE A 306 -18.96 0.66 -17.21
N GLN A 307 -19.59 1.02 -18.34
CA GLN A 307 -20.94 1.60 -18.35
C GLN A 307 -22.00 0.63 -17.78
N SER A 308 -21.84 -0.68 -18.00
CA SER A 308 -22.72 -1.69 -17.39
C SER A 308 -22.51 -1.89 -15.89
N ASP A 309 -21.38 -1.41 -15.34
CA ASP A 309 -21.07 -1.49 -13.91
C ASP A 309 -21.77 -0.38 -13.10
N LEU A 310 -21.88 0.82 -13.68
CA LEU A 310 -22.40 2.03 -13.01
C LEU A 310 -23.76 1.88 -12.32
N PRO A 311 -24.75 1.11 -12.84
CA PRO A 311 -26.05 0.95 -12.17
C PRO A 311 -25.97 0.21 -10.82
N TRP A 312 -24.95 -0.63 -10.62
CA TRP A 312 -24.87 -1.49 -9.43
C TRP A 312 -23.65 -1.22 -8.55
N CYS A 313 -22.54 -0.72 -9.12
CA CYS A 313 -21.32 -0.34 -8.41
C CYS A 313 -20.98 1.12 -8.73
N THR A 314 -20.77 1.94 -7.69
CA THR A 314 -20.62 3.40 -7.84
C THR A 314 -19.20 3.85 -8.17
N ARG A 315 -18.21 3.01 -7.92
CA ARG A 315 -16.78 3.27 -8.15
C ARG A 315 -16.01 1.97 -8.22
N ASN A 316 -14.74 2.05 -8.61
CA ASN A 316 -13.84 0.88 -8.63
C ASN A 316 -13.91 0.09 -7.30
N PHE A 317 -14.30 -1.19 -7.38
CA PHE A 317 -14.39 -2.07 -6.23
C PHE A 317 -13.00 -2.55 -5.82
N LEU A 318 -12.29 -1.67 -5.13
CA LEU A 318 -10.96 -1.90 -4.58
C LEU A 318 -10.88 -1.24 -3.19
N HIS A 319 -10.64 -2.07 -2.17
CA HIS A 319 -10.60 -1.62 -0.79
C HIS A 319 -9.46 -2.30 -0.01
N ARG A 320 -8.56 -1.52 0.60
CA ARG A 320 -7.53 -2.05 1.52
C ARG A 320 -8.12 -2.26 2.91
N TYR A 321 -8.59 -3.48 3.15
CA TYR A 321 -9.29 -3.84 4.38
C TYR A 321 -8.35 -4.20 5.53
N ARG A 322 -7.07 -4.54 5.28
CA ARG A 322 -6.15 -4.91 6.36
C ARG A 322 -4.73 -4.39 6.14
N LEU A 323 -4.16 -3.89 7.23
CA LEU A 323 -2.80 -3.41 7.33
C LEU A 323 -2.15 -4.00 8.59
N ALA A 324 -0.94 -4.54 8.50
CA ALA A 324 -0.19 -4.96 9.68
C ALA A 324 1.29 -4.60 9.58
N PHE A 325 1.88 -4.17 10.70
CA PHE A 325 3.25 -3.67 10.79
C PHE A 325 3.79 -3.84 12.22
N LYS A 326 5.07 -3.57 12.44
CA LYS A 326 5.66 -3.46 13.78
C LYS A 326 5.88 -2.01 14.15
N ASP A 327 5.71 -1.66 15.42
CA ASP A 327 6.12 -0.36 15.94
C ASP A 327 7.62 -0.31 16.29
N SER A 328 8.11 0.85 16.75
CA SER A 328 9.52 1.07 17.12
C SER A 328 10.02 0.18 18.26
N VAL A 329 9.13 -0.41 19.07
CA VAL A 329 9.49 -1.34 20.15
C VAL A 329 9.34 -2.81 19.72
N GLY A 330 8.91 -3.05 18.48
CA GLY A 330 8.77 -4.38 17.88
C GLY A 330 7.40 -5.04 18.09
N SER A 331 6.44 -4.35 18.71
CA SER A 331 5.07 -4.87 18.89
C SER A 331 4.36 -4.92 17.54
N VAL A 332 3.66 -6.03 17.28
CA VAL A 332 2.89 -6.21 16.04
C VAL A 332 1.52 -5.55 16.19
N HIS A 333 1.21 -4.65 15.27
CA HIS A 333 -0.10 -4.01 15.15
C HIS A 333 -0.78 -4.50 13.88
N ALA A 334 -2.06 -4.85 13.98
CA ALA A 334 -2.89 -5.23 12.85
C ALA A 334 -4.21 -4.47 12.92
N VAL A 335 -4.52 -3.73 11.86
CA VAL A 335 -5.76 -2.96 11.72
C VAL A 335 -6.57 -3.58 10.60
N VAL A 336 -7.86 -3.73 10.84
CA VAL A 336 -8.84 -4.19 9.86
C VAL A 336 -9.95 -3.16 9.70
N ALA A 337 -10.46 -3.00 8.49
CA ALA A 337 -11.56 -2.11 8.14
C ALA A 337 -12.57 -2.88 7.29
N ALA A 338 -13.84 -2.82 7.68
CA ALA A 338 -14.93 -3.39 6.88
C ALA A 338 -15.03 -2.71 5.52
N VAL A 339 -15.60 -3.43 4.55
CA VAL A 339 -15.95 -2.85 3.25
C VAL A 339 -16.90 -1.66 3.49
N PRO A 340 -16.62 -0.48 2.91
CA PRO A 340 -17.44 0.71 3.15
C PRO A 340 -18.87 0.55 2.59
N PRO A 341 -19.86 1.31 3.10
CA PRO A 341 -21.28 1.11 2.79
C PRO A 341 -21.64 1.15 1.30
N ASP A 342 -20.92 1.94 0.52
CA ASP A 342 -21.07 2.05 -0.94
C ASP A 342 -20.73 0.74 -1.66
N LEU A 343 -19.61 0.10 -1.29
CA LEU A 343 -19.21 -1.20 -1.84
C LEU A 343 -20.01 -2.36 -1.25
N ALA A 344 -20.39 -2.28 0.02
CA ALA A 344 -21.29 -3.25 0.64
C ALA A 344 -22.65 -3.28 -0.10
N SER A 345 -23.18 -2.10 -0.44
CA SER A 345 -24.40 -1.98 -1.26
C SER A 345 -24.26 -2.62 -2.64
N ALA A 346 -23.06 -2.60 -3.24
CA ALA A 346 -22.81 -3.31 -4.49
C ALA A 346 -22.84 -4.83 -4.29
N LEU A 347 -22.26 -5.36 -3.20
CA LEU A 347 -22.30 -6.79 -2.87
C LEU A 347 -23.72 -7.32 -2.69
N LEU A 348 -24.62 -6.53 -2.07
CA LEU A 348 -26.03 -6.90 -1.88
C LEU A 348 -26.81 -7.09 -3.18
N LYS A 349 -26.36 -6.47 -4.28
CA LYS A 349 -27.01 -6.58 -5.60
C LYS A 349 -26.57 -7.83 -6.37
N LEU A 350 -25.57 -8.57 -5.87
CA LEU A 350 -25.02 -9.72 -6.56
C LEU A 350 -25.80 -11.00 -6.26
N ARG A 351 -25.94 -11.85 -7.27
CA ARG A 351 -26.42 -13.21 -7.13
C ARG A 351 -25.23 -14.15 -7.00
N ALA A 352 -25.10 -14.83 -5.86
CA ALA A 352 -24.05 -15.83 -5.68
C ALA A 352 -24.21 -17.03 -6.64
N LYS A 353 -23.07 -17.59 -7.08
CA LYS A 353 -23.05 -18.77 -7.96
C LYS A 353 -23.53 -20.04 -7.25
N ASP A 354 -23.19 -20.17 -5.97
CA ASP A 354 -23.47 -21.31 -5.10
C ASP A 354 -23.63 -20.88 -3.63
N ALA A 355 -24.00 -21.82 -2.75
CA ALA A 355 -24.26 -21.54 -1.33
C ALA A 355 -23.01 -21.11 -0.54
N GLU A 356 -21.84 -21.64 -0.90
CA GLU A 356 -20.57 -21.26 -0.27
C GLU A 356 -20.23 -19.81 -0.62
N SER A 357 -20.31 -19.45 -1.90
CA SER A 357 -20.13 -18.09 -2.39
C SER A 357 -21.14 -17.13 -1.75
N GLY A 358 -22.41 -17.55 -1.60
CA GLY A 358 -23.44 -16.75 -0.93
C GLY A 358 -23.11 -16.44 0.51
N SER A 359 -22.64 -17.45 1.26
CA SER A 359 -22.22 -17.28 2.65
C SER A 359 -21.02 -16.33 2.76
N THR A 360 -20.03 -16.47 1.86
CA THR A 360 -18.85 -15.60 1.85
C THR A 360 -19.21 -14.15 1.50
N VAL A 361 -20.04 -13.91 0.49
CA VAL A 361 -20.50 -12.55 0.13
C VAL A 361 -21.24 -11.90 1.30
N GLN A 362 -22.10 -12.63 2.01
CA GLN A 362 -22.80 -12.13 3.21
C GLN A 362 -21.83 -11.81 4.36
N LEU A 363 -20.80 -12.62 4.58
CA LEU A 363 -19.77 -12.34 5.58
C LEU A 363 -19.02 -11.04 5.25
N TRP A 364 -18.63 -10.84 4.00
CA TRP A 364 -17.96 -9.60 3.59
C TRP A 364 -18.87 -8.38 3.70
N ASN A 365 -20.15 -8.53 3.34
CA ASN A 365 -21.13 -7.45 3.47
C ASN A 365 -21.40 -7.05 4.93
N SER A 366 -21.34 -7.99 5.87
CA SER A 366 -21.50 -7.74 7.30
C SER A 366 -20.22 -7.30 8.02
N GLY A 367 -19.11 -7.16 7.30
CA GLY A 367 -17.78 -6.83 7.85
C GLY A 367 -17.04 -8.02 8.49
N LEU A 368 -17.74 -9.13 8.79
CA LEU A 368 -17.18 -10.36 9.38
C LEU A 368 -16.28 -11.17 8.42
N GLY A 369 -16.24 -10.78 7.15
CA GLY A 369 -15.33 -11.30 6.13
C GLY A 369 -13.91 -10.77 6.24
N THR A 370 -13.68 -9.70 7.02
CA THR A 370 -12.35 -9.09 7.18
C THR A 370 -11.48 -9.92 8.12
N ARG A 371 -10.62 -10.77 7.56
CA ARG A 371 -9.80 -11.75 8.30
C ARG A 371 -8.34 -11.70 7.89
N ASP A 372 -7.49 -12.43 8.63
CA ASP A 372 -6.12 -12.61 8.19
C ASP A 372 -6.09 -13.38 6.86
N TRP A 373 -5.12 -13.05 6.01
CA TRP A 373 -4.88 -13.77 4.75
C TRP A 373 -4.78 -15.29 4.91
N THR A 374 -4.20 -15.74 6.02
CA THR A 374 -4.03 -17.16 6.34
C THR A 374 -5.34 -17.85 6.69
N ASP A 375 -6.35 -17.10 7.13
CA ASP A 375 -7.67 -17.64 7.47
C ASP A 375 -8.58 -17.86 6.25
N TYR A 376 -8.25 -17.29 5.08
CA TYR A 376 -8.99 -17.61 3.86
C TYR A 376 -8.56 -18.97 3.34
N GLY A 377 -9.49 -19.93 3.36
CA GLY A 377 -9.42 -21.09 2.48
C GLY A 377 -9.64 -20.67 1.03
N THR A 378 -9.07 -21.42 0.09
CA THR A 378 -9.43 -21.29 -1.33
C THR A 378 -10.86 -21.80 -1.50
N LEU A 379 -11.69 -21.11 -2.29
CA LEU A 379 -13.04 -21.59 -2.60
C LEU A 379 -12.99 -23.04 -3.12
N GLY A 380 -13.77 -23.96 -2.54
CA GLY A 380 -13.71 -25.39 -2.86
C GLY A 380 -12.55 -26.19 -2.22
N GLY A 381 -11.71 -25.57 -1.38
CA GLY A 381 -10.69 -26.25 -0.57
C GLY A 381 -11.25 -26.70 0.78
N GLU A 382 -10.87 -27.89 1.25
CA GLU A 382 -11.27 -28.39 2.57
C GLU A 382 -10.91 -27.38 3.67
N LYS A 383 -11.94 -26.90 4.39
CA LYS A 383 -11.77 -26.02 5.54
C LYS A 383 -11.03 -26.78 6.65
N GLN A 384 -9.74 -26.49 6.84
CA GLN A 384 -9.15 -26.73 8.16
C GLN A 384 -9.86 -25.79 9.15
N THR A 385 -10.67 -26.38 10.00
CA THR A 385 -11.39 -25.70 11.08
C THR A 385 -10.40 -25.01 12.01
N ALA A 386 -10.23 -23.70 11.85
CA ALA A 386 -9.56 -22.87 12.84
C ALA A 386 -10.44 -22.82 14.10
N LYS A 387 -10.02 -23.55 15.14
CA LYS A 387 -10.56 -23.43 16.49
C LYS A 387 -10.39 -21.97 16.95
N LEU A 388 -11.49 -21.22 16.96
CA LEU A 388 -11.60 -19.95 17.68
C LEU A 388 -11.27 -20.20 19.16
N ARG A 389 -10.02 -19.97 19.57
CA ARG A 389 -9.69 -19.76 20.98
C ARG A 389 -9.99 -18.31 21.31
N CYS A 390 -11.19 -18.07 21.82
CA CYS A 390 -11.52 -16.89 22.59
C CYS A 390 -10.52 -16.76 23.75
N ARG A 391 -9.72 -15.69 23.78
CA ARG A 391 -8.93 -15.30 24.95
C ARG A 391 -9.49 -14.00 25.52
N ARG A 392 -10.51 -14.13 26.36
CA ARG A 392 -10.79 -13.24 27.49
C ARG A 392 -11.28 -14.09 28.67
N CYS A 393 -10.86 -13.70 29.87
CA CYS A 393 -11.14 -14.26 31.20
C CYS A 393 -10.19 -15.35 31.71
N ALA A 394 -9.02 -14.94 32.22
CA ALA A 394 -8.51 -15.19 33.58
C ALA A 394 -7.17 -14.47 33.75
#